data_AF-A0A7S0FTK2-F1
#
_entry.id   AF-A0A7S0FTK2-F1
#
_cell.length_a   1.000
_cell.length_b   1.000
_cell.length_c   1.000
_cell.angle_alpha   90.00
_cell.angle_beta   90.00
_cell.angle_gamma   90.00
#
_symmetry.space_group_name_H-M   'P 1'
#
loop_
_entity.id
_entity.type
_entity.pdbx_description
1 polymer ?
#
loop_
_entity_poly.entity_id
_entity_poly.type
_entity_poly.pdbx_seq_one_letter_code
_entity_poly.pdbx_strand_id
1 'polypeptide(L)'
;MASKESIARYLEAAALLGIGITSGFTFYISAIEIPSRKEDTGAYCLANWQHVFPPSAAFMKPFGMFLNALMGGVIYATKKPLWWVPFACIGTLGPYTKFCIQETNDELMDMKPGFLYTPDDDARAKGLVEKWGKLHSVRTGMCLIGFASAIVAAMNL
;
A
#
# COMPACT_ATOMS: atom_id res chain seq x y z
N MET A 1 -27.48 -24.01 -1.70
CA MET A 1 -26.80 -22.96 -2.50
C MET A 1 -27.04 -21.63 -1.81
N ALA A 2 -26.03 -20.77 -1.67
CA ALA A 2 -26.22 -19.43 -1.12
C ALA A 2 -27.10 -18.59 -2.06
N SER A 3 -27.98 -17.74 -1.51
CA SER A 3 -28.74 -16.80 -2.33
C SER A 3 -27.81 -15.74 -2.92
N LYS A 4 -28.23 -15.09 -4.02
CA LYS A 4 -27.46 -13.99 -4.64
C LYS A 4 -27.14 -12.88 -3.62
N GLU A 5 -28.07 -12.62 -2.71
CA GLU A 5 -27.92 -11.63 -1.65
C GLU A 5 -26.90 -12.06 -0.59
N SER A 6 -26.87 -13.34 -0.21
CA SER A 6 -25.84 -13.88 0.68
C SER A 6 -24.45 -13.79 0.04
N ILE A 7 -24.34 -14.10 -1.27
CA ILE A 7 -23.07 -13.99 -2.01
C ILE A 7 -22.58 -12.54 -2.03
N ALA A 8 -23.46 -11.57 -2.30
CA ALA A 8 -23.11 -10.16 -2.29
C ALA A 8 -22.57 -9.71 -0.92
N ARG A 9 -23.24 -10.11 0.18
CA ARG A 9 -22.79 -9.80 1.55
C ARG A 9 -21.44 -10.41 1.89
N TYR A 10 -21.18 -11.65 1.47
CA TYR A 10 -19.86 -12.27 1.68
C TYR A 10 -18.76 -11.56 0.89
N LEU A 11 -19.05 -11.10 -0.33
CA LEU A 11 -18.09 -10.31 -1.12
C LEU A 11 -17.81 -8.95 -0.48
N GLU A 12 -18.85 -8.23 -0.01
CA GLU A 12 -18.69 -6.96 0.70
C GLU A 12 -17.84 -7.14 1.96
N ALA A 13 -18.12 -8.16 2.77
CA ALA A 13 -17.35 -8.46 3.97
C ALA A 13 -15.89 -8.81 3.66
N ALA A 14 -15.63 -9.64 2.65
CA ALA A 14 -14.27 -9.99 2.24
C ALA A 14 -13.50 -8.77 1.73
N ALA A 15 -14.15 -7.91 0.93
CA ALA A 15 -13.56 -6.69 0.42
C ALA A 15 -13.24 -5.70 1.56
N LEU A 16 -14.16 -5.51 2.53
CA LEU A 16 -13.96 -4.67 3.70
C LEU A 16 -12.78 -5.14 4.57
N LEU A 17 -12.69 -6.45 4.82
CA LEU A 17 -11.58 -7.02 5.58
C LEU A 17 -10.25 -6.80 4.85
N GLY A 18 -10.19 -7.11 3.55
CA GLY A 18 -8.98 -6.95 2.76
C GLY A 18 -8.49 -5.50 2.66
N ILE A 19 -9.40 -4.55 2.42
CA ILE A 19 -9.03 -3.13 2.34
C ILE A 19 -8.73 -2.54 3.72
N GLY A 20 -9.40 -3.00 4.78
CA GLY A 20 -9.08 -2.66 6.17
C GLY A 20 -7.66 -3.08 6.55
N ILE A 21 -7.28 -4.34 6.27
CA ILE A 21 -5.92 -4.83 6.50
C ILE A 21 -4.89 -4.02 5.68
N THR A 22 -5.18 -3.76 4.40
CA THR A 22 -4.31 -2.99 3.51
C THR A 22 -4.09 -1.56 4.04
N SER A 23 -5.16 -0.89 4.45
CA SER A 23 -5.11 0.46 4.98
C SER A 23 -4.37 0.51 6.32
N GLY A 24 -4.60 -0.44 7.22
CA GLY A 24 -3.88 -0.55 8.49
C GLY A 24 -2.37 -0.75 8.29
N PHE A 25 -1.98 -1.67 7.41
CA PHE A 25 -0.56 -1.94 7.12
C PHE A 25 0.14 -0.73 6.49
N THR A 26 -0.48 -0.11 5.48
CA THR A 26 0.10 1.09 4.85
C THR A 26 0.11 2.30 5.79
N PHE A 27 -0.84 2.39 6.72
CA PHE A 27 -0.81 3.40 7.78
C PHE A 27 0.35 3.18 8.74
N TYR A 28 0.56 1.94 9.22
CA TYR A 28 1.68 1.60 10.09
C TYR A 28 3.02 1.96 9.44
N ILE A 29 3.23 1.63 8.16
CA ILE A 29 4.46 1.97 7.44
C ILE A 29 4.72 3.49 7.46
N SER A 30 3.73 4.27 7.04
CA SER A 30 3.87 5.72 6.90
C SER A 30 3.93 6.47 8.23
N ALA A 31 3.18 6.03 9.23
CA ALA A 31 3.05 6.73 10.51
C ALA A 31 4.06 6.28 11.56
N ILE A 32 4.51 5.01 11.50
CA ILE A 32 5.33 4.40 12.56
C ILE A 32 6.66 3.91 11.99
N GLU A 33 6.64 3.02 11.00
CA GLU A 33 7.84 2.29 10.58
C GLU A 33 8.91 3.15 9.89
N ILE A 34 8.52 4.03 8.98
CA ILE A 34 9.48 4.94 8.34
C ILE A 34 9.90 6.07 9.29
N PRO A 35 8.98 6.74 10.01
CA PRO A 35 9.36 7.80 10.95
C PRO A 35 10.27 7.34 12.09
N SER A 36 10.15 6.09 12.56
CA SER A 36 11.00 5.58 13.65
C SER A 36 12.49 5.50 13.27
N ARG A 37 12.80 5.48 11.97
CA ARG A 37 14.18 5.40 11.44
C ARG A 37 14.86 6.75 11.35
N LYS A 38 14.18 7.85 11.69
CA LYS A 38 14.70 9.21 11.53
C LYS A 38 16.00 9.46 12.30
N GLU A 39 16.19 8.78 13.42
CA GLU A 39 17.38 8.94 14.26
C GLU A 39 18.50 7.95 13.89
N ASP A 40 18.26 7.03 12.96
CA ASP A 40 19.25 6.05 12.52
C ASP A 40 20.19 6.59 11.43
N THR A 41 21.29 5.86 11.19
CA THR A 41 22.20 6.08 10.06
C THR A 41 21.53 5.67 8.74
N GLY A 42 21.90 6.32 7.64
CA GLY A 42 21.46 5.96 6.30
C GLY A 42 21.74 4.50 5.95
N ALA A 43 22.90 3.97 6.36
CA ALA A 43 23.24 2.55 6.20
C ALA A 43 22.23 1.63 6.89
N TYR A 44 21.83 1.94 8.12
CA TYR A 44 20.83 1.15 8.84
C TYR A 44 19.44 1.29 8.20
N CYS A 45 19.02 2.52 7.88
CA CYS A 45 17.73 2.78 7.21
C CYS A 45 17.61 1.97 5.92
N LEU A 46 18.66 2.00 5.09
CA LEU A 46 18.73 1.31 3.80
C LEU A 46 18.70 -0.20 3.99
N ALA A 47 19.55 -0.76 4.87
CA ALA A 47 19.61 -2.20 5.11
C ALA A 47 18.27 -2.75 5.59
N ASN A 48 17.62 -2.05 6.53
CA ASN A 48 16.31 -2.44 7.02
C ASN A 48 15.24 -2.35 5.92
N TRP A 49 15.23 -1.26 5.14
CA TRP A 49 14.30 -1.12 4.01
C TRP A 49 14.48 -2.24 2.98
N GLN A 50 15.72 -2.55 2.58
CA GLN A 50 16.04 -3.62 1.63
C GLN A 50 15.67 -5.01 2.16
N HIS A 51 15.69 -5.21 3.48
CA HIS A 51 15.27 -6.48 4.09
C HIS A 51 13.75 -6.68 4.01
N VAL A 52 12.98 -5.63 4.29
CA VAL A 52 11.51 -5.72 4.42
C VAL A 52 10.78 -5.49 3.10
N PHE A 53 11.28 -4.60 2.24
CA PHE A 53 10.56 -4.15 1.05
C PHE A 53 10.32 -5.26 0.01
N PRO A 54 11.32 -6.05 -0.43
CA PRO A 54 11.13 -7.05 -1.48
C PRO A 54 10.05 -8.12 -1.15
N PRO A 55 10.07 -8.79 0.02
CA PRO A 55 9.02 -9.76 0.33
C PRO A 55 7.65 -9.09 0.50
N SER A 56 7.61 -7.87 1.06
CA SER A 56 6.37 -7.11 1.19
C SER A 56 5.78 -6.76 -0.19
N ALA A 57 6.60 -6.31 -1.13
CA ALA A 57 6.17 -5.99 -2.49
C ALA A 57 5.69 -7.23 -3.25
N ALA A 58 6.38 -8.36 -3.08
CA ALA A 58 6.03 -9.64 -3.69
C ALA A 58 4.67 -10.16 -3.20
N PHE A 59 4.31 -9.91 -1.94
CA PHE A 59 2.99 -10.24 -1.39
C PHE A 59 1.91 -9.22 -1.80
N MET A 60 2.20 -7.93 -1.65
CA MET A 60 1.20 -6.86 -1.81
C MET A 60 0.71 -6.71 -3.25
N LYS A 61 1.55 -7.02 -4.26
CA LYS A 61 1.15 -6.93 -5.67
C LYS A 61 0.03 -7.92 -6.04
N PRO A 62 0.16 -9.25 -5.86
CA PRO A 62 -0.93 -10.18 -6.11
C PRO A 62 -2.12 -9.96 -5.17
N PHE A 63 -1.87 -9.61 -3.91
CA PHE A 63 -2.95 -9.32 -2.96
C PHE A 63 -3.81 -8.13 -3.41
N GLY A 64 -3.18 -7.04 -3.86
CA GLY A 64 -3.89 -5.87 -4.38
C GLY A 64 -4.71 -6.17 -5.65
N MET A 65 -4.17 -7.00 -6.57
CA MET A 65 -4.92 -7.43 -7.76
C MET A 65 -6.15 -8.26 -7.39
N PHE A 66 -5.99 -9.21 -6.45
CA PHE A 66 -7.09 -10.02 -5.94
C PHE A 66 -8.15 -9.15 -5.26
N LEU A 67 -7.74 -8.22 -4.39
CA LEU A 67 -8.66 -7.32 -3.71
C LEU A 67 -9.42 -6.42 -4.70
N ASN A 68 -8.75 -5.96 -5.76
CA ASN A 68 -9.42 -5.18 -6.81
C ASN A 68 -10.45 -6.02 -7.59
N ALA A 69 -10.13 -7.28 -7.89
CA ALA A 69 -11.09 -8.21 -8.49
C ALA A 69 -12.30 -8.49 -7.59
N LEU A 70 -12.08 -8.66 -6.27
CA LEU A 70 -13.16 -8.79 -5.28
C LEU A 70 -14.10 -7.59 -5.31
N MET A 71 -13.55 -6.36 -5.31
CA MET A 71 -14.37 -5.14 -5.40
C MET A 71 -15.12 -5.04 -6.73
N GLY A 72 -14.53 -5.46 -7.85
CA GLY A 72 -15.25 -5.61 -9.11
C GLY A 72 -16.43 -6.58 -9.01
N GLY A 73 -16.25 -7.69 -8.30
CA GLY A 73 -17.32 -8.64 -7.96
C GLY A 73 -18.43 -7.99 -7.11
N VAL A 74 -18.07 -7.19 -6.11
CA VAL A 74 -19.02 -6.43 -5.29
C VAL A 74 -19.84 -5.45 -6.13
N ILE A 75 -19.17 -4.65 -6.97
CA ILE A 75 -19.84 -3.71 -7.89
C ILE A 75 -20.82 -4.46 -8.81
N TYR A 76 -20.39 -5.59 -9.35
CA TYR A 76 -21.22 -6.40 -10.22
C TYR A 76 -22.44 -6.99 -9.51
N ALA A 77 -22.28 -7.48 -8.28
CA ALA A 77 -23.32 -8.16 -7.51
C ALA A 77 -24.33 -7.19 -6.86
N THR A 78 -23.85 -6.06 -6.31
CA THR A 78 -24.66 -5.12 -5.53
C THR A 78 -25.21 -3.96 -6.36
N LYS A 79 -24.56 -3.64 -7.49
CA LYS A 79 -24.83 -2.43 -8.29
C LYS A 79 -24.68 -1.10 -7.53
N LYS A 80 -24.09 -1.11 -6.33
CA LYS A 80 -23.87 0.09 -5.52
C LYS A 80 -22.71 0.91 -6.12
N PRO A 81 -22.96 2.14 -6.61
CA PRO A 81 -21.95 2.91 -7.35
C PRO A 81 -20.78 3.38 -6.48
N LEU A 82 -20.98 3.53 -5.17
CA LEU A 82 -19.93 4.01 -4.27
C LEU A 82 -18.72 3.06 -4.18
N TRP A 83 -18.91 1.76 -4.47
CA TRP A 83 -17.82 0.79 -4.54
C TRP A 83 -16.80 1.05 -5.66
N TRP A 84 -17.10 1.93 -6.63
CA TRP A 84 -16.11 2.38 -7.62
C TRP A 84 -14.98 3.22 -7.00
N VAL A 85 -15.23 3.92 -5.89
CA VAL A 85 -14.21 4.71 -5.20
C VAL A 85 -13.09 3.82 -4.64
N PRO A 86 -13.36 2.83 -3.77
CA PRO A 86 -12.30 1.94 -3.28
C PRO A 86 -11.67 1.11 -4.41
N PHE A 87 -12.45 0.71 -5.42
CA PHE A 87 -11.91 0.05 -6.62
C PHE A 87 -10.86 0.92 -7.33
N ALA A 88 -11.16 2.21 -7.56
CA ALA A 88 -10.20 3.13 -8.17
C ALA A 88 -8.99 3.36 -7.27
N CYS A 89 -9.18 3.58 -5.96
CA CYS A 89 -8.09 3.80 -5.01
C CYS A 89 -7.08 2.63 -4.97
N ILE A 90 -7.55 1.38 -4.90
CA ILE A 90 -6.66 0.21 -4.86
C ILE A 90 -6.10 -0.11 -6.26
N GLY A 91 -6.95 -0.02 -7.30
CA GLY A 91 -6.54 -0.28 -8.68
C GLY A 91 -5.44 0.66 -9.17
N THR A 92 -5.40 1.90 -8.67
CA THR A 92 -4.38 2.90 -9.04
C THR A 92 -3.08 2.78 -8.26
N LEU A 93 -3.00 1.99 -7.18
CA LEU A 93 -1.76 1.79 -6.42
C LEU A 93 -0.62 1.21 -7.29
N GLY A 94 -0.95 0.28 -8.19
CA GLY A 94 0.00 -0.32 -9.11
C GLY A 94 0.60 0.71 -10.08
N PRO A 95 -0.23 1.40 -10.89
CA PRO A 95 0.21 2.51 -11.72
C PRO A 95 0.98 3.58 -10.95
N TYR A 96 0.48 4.04 -9.80
CA TYR A 96 1.18 5.02 -8.98
C TYR A 96 2.58 4.54 -8.54
N THR A 97 2.69 3.28 -8.11
CA THR A 97 4.00 2.71 -7.75
C THR A 97 4.94 2.70 -8.94
N LYS A 98 4.47 2.26 -10.11
CA LYS A 98 5.27 2.20 -11.34
C LYS A 98 5.80 3.57 -11.77
N PHE A 99 4.96 4.61 -11.72
CA PHE A 99 5.31 5.92 -12.27
C PHE A 99 5.92 6.89 -11.26
N CYS A 100 5.64 6.73 -9.96
CA CYS A 100 6.06 7.69 -8.94
C CYS A 100 7.06 7.12 -7.93
N ILE A 101 7.08 5.80 -7.69
CA ILE A 101 7.91 5.17 -6.64
C ILE A 101 9.05 4.34 -7.24
N GLN A 102 8.83 3.71 -8.41
CA GLN A 102 9.74 2.71 -8.96
C GLN A 102 11.18 3.21 -9.08
N GLU A 103 11.40 4.43 -9.58
CA GLU A 103 12.72 5.03 -9.66
C GLU A 103 13.43 5.08 -8.29
N THR A 104 12.70 5.46 -7.24
CA THR A 104 13.26 5.48 -5.87
C THR A 104 13.49 4.06 -5.34
N ASN A 105 12.65 3.09 -5.69
CA ASN A 105 12.90 1.68 -5.34
C ASN A 105 14.17 1.17 -5.99
N ASP A 106 14.36 1.46 -7.28
CA ASP A 106 15.52 0.99 -8.05
C ASP A 106 16.81 1.61 -7.49
N GLU A 107 16.81 2.93 -7.24
CA GLU A 107 17.93 3.61 -6.57
C GLU A 107 18.26 2.98 -5.20
N LEU A 108 17.25 2.73 -4.36
CA LEU A 108 17.46 2.12 -3.05
C LEU A 108 17.94 0.67 -3.17
N MET A 109 17.50 -0.10 -4.16
CA MET A 109 17.94 -1.49 -4.37
C MET A 109 19.36 -1.58 -4.92
N ASP A 110 19.81 -0.60 -5.70
CA ASP A 110 21.16 -0.55 -6.27
C ASP A 110 22.23 -0.12 -5.26
N MET A 111 21.83 0.61 -4.20
CA MET A 111 22.74 1.00 -3.13
C MET A 111 23.18 -0.19 -2.28
N LYS A 112 24.42 -0.15 -1.77
CA LYS A 112 24.95 -1.19 -0.89
C LYS A 112 25.24 -0.60 0.50
N PRO A 113 24.48 -0.97 1.55
CA PRO A 113 24.64 -0.42 2.90
C PRO A 113 26.08 -0.48 3.44
N GLY A 114 26.79 -1.59 3.19
CA GLY A 114 28.19 -1.77 3.63
C GLY A 114 29.24 -0.96 2.85
N PHE A 115 28.81 -0.17 1.85
CA PHE A 115 29.68 0.66 1.01
C PHE A 115 29.37 2.15 1.14
N LEU A 116 28.59 2.56 2.15
CA LEU A 116 28.38 3.97 2.48
C LEU A 116 29.55 4.47 3.33
N TYR A 117 30.64 4.86 2.66
CA TYR A 117 31.91 5.19 3.31
C TYR A 117 32.02 6.65 3.73
N THR A 118 31.22 7.53 3.12
CA THR A 118 31.26 8.98 3.38
C THR A 118 29.98 9.45 4.07
N PRO A 119 30.04 10.57 4.83
CA PRO A 119 28.84 11.21 5.37
C PRO A 119 27.80 11.56 4.30
N ASP A 120 28.25 11.90 3.09
CA ASP A 120 27.38 12.24 1.97
C ASP A 120 26.62 11.02 1.43
N ASP A 121 27.27 9.85 1.38
CA ASP A 121 26.62 8.59 0.99
C ASP A 121 25.53 8.17 2.00
N ASP A 122 25.82 8.34 3.29
CA ASP A 122 24.87 8.06 4.37
C ASP A 122 23.67 9.03 4.31
N ALA A 123 23.94 10.32 4.16
CA ALA A 123 22.91 11.35 4.00
C ALA A 123 22.03 11.10 2.76
N ARG A 124 22.63 10.68 1.64
CA ARG A 124 21.90 10.30 0.41
C ARG A 124 20.98 9.12 0.65
N ALA A 125 21.46 8.05 1.28
CA ALA A 125 20.66 6.86 1.58
C ALA A 125 19.44 7.24 2.44
N LYS A 126 19.67 8.03 3.48
CA LYS A 126 18.61 8.54 4.36
C LYS A 126 17.59 9.39 3.60
N GLY A 127 18.06 10.32 2.76
CA GLY A 127 17.20 11.16 1.93
C GLY A 127 16.33 10.36 0.96
N LEU A 128 16.84 9.28 0.38
CA LEU A 128 16.07 8.38 -0.50
C LEU A 128 15.01 7.59 0.28
N VAL A 129 15.31 7.08 1.47
CA VAL A 129 14.32 6.42 2.33
C VAL A 129 13.22 7.41 2.77
N GLU A 130 13.58 8.65 3.11
CA GLU A 130 12.60 9.69 3.42
C GLU A 130 11.73 10.06 2.22
N LYS A 131 12.33 10.20 1.02
CA LYS A 131 11.60 10.42 -0.24
C LYS A 131 10.61 9.29 -0.48
N TRP A 132 11.05 8.04 -0.32
CA TRP A 132 10.20 6.87 -0.43
C TRP A 132 9.02 6.92 0.55
N GLY A 133 9.27 7.27 1.82
CA GLY A 133 8.23 7.42 2.85
C GLY A 133 7.18 8.47 2.50
N LYS A 134 7.60 9.62 1.97
CA LYS A 134 6.69 10.69 1.50
C LYS A 134 5.82 10.20 0.34
N LEU A 135 6.42 9.50 -0.63
CA LEU A 135 5.68 8.94 -1.76
C LEU A 135 4.73 7.82 -1.31
N HIS A 136 5.14 6.98 -0.36
CA HIS A 136 4.32 5.93 0.22
C HIS A 136 3.12 6.48 1.00
N SER A 137 3.27 7.64 1.64
CA SER A 137 2.16 8.30 2.36
C SER A 137 0.97 8.62 1.45
N VAL A 138 1.20 8.88 0.16
CA VAL A 138 0.12 9.04 -0.82
C VAL A 138 -0.64 7.72 -1.01
N ARG A 139 0.06 6.57 -1.02
CA ARG A 139 -0.57 5.25 -1.05
C ARG A 139 -1.39 5.00 0.22
N THR A 140 -0.86 5.37 1.38
CA THR A 140 -1.61 5.32 2.64
C THR A 140 -2.90 6.13 2.54
N GLY A 141 -2.83 7.37 2.04
CA GLY A 141 -4.01 8.21 1.81
C GLY A 141 -5.04 7.55 0.91
N MET A 142 -4.62 6.98 -0.23
CA MET A 142 -5.51 6.23 -1.13
C MET A 142 -6.16 5.02 -0.45
N CYS A 143 -5.39 4.25 0.32
CA CYS A 143 -5.92 3.10 1.07
C CYS A 143 -6.93 3.52 2.15
N LEU A 144 -6.67 4.62 2.87
CA LEU A 144 -7.57 5.14 3.90
C LEU A 144 -8.88 5.68 3.29
N ILE A 145 -8.79 6.44 2.20
CA ILE A 145 -9.97 6.91 1.46
C ILE A 145 -10.76 5.73 0.90
N GLY A 146 -10.08 4.74 0.33
CA GLY A 146 -10.71 3.50 -0.12
C GLY A 146 -11.42 2.78 1.01
N PHE A 147 -10.77 2.60 2.17
CA PHE A 147 -11.40 1.92 3.30
C PHE A 147 -12.61 2.68 3.84
N ALA A 148 -12.50 3.99 4.05
CA ALA A 148 -13.61 4.82 4.52
C ALA A 148 -14.80 4.78 3.54
N SER A 149 -14.55 4.91 2.24
CA SER A 149 -15.61 4.82 1.22
C SER A 149 -16.23 3.43 1.12
N ALA A 150 -15.45 2.36 1.31
CA ALA A 150 -15.97 0.99 1.37
C ALA A 150 -16.90 0.78 2.57
N ILE A 151 -16.56 1.32 3.75
CA ILE A 151 -17.45 1.28 4.93
C ILE A 151 -18.78 1.95 4.61
N VAL A 152 -18.75 3.17 4.08
CA VAL A 152 -19.97 3.91 3.72
C VAL A 152 -20.77 3.15 2.64
N ALA A 153 -20.11 2.58 1.63
CA ALA A 153 -20.75 1.81 0.58
C ALA A 153 -21.45 0.54 1.11
N ALA A 154 -20.85 -0.13 2.09
CA ALA A 154 -21.44 -1.31 2.71
C ALA A 154 -22.63 -0.97 3.62
N MET A 155 -22.58 0.18 4.31
CA MET A 155 -23.66 0.62 5.22
C MET A 155 -24.89 1.15 4.49
N ASN A 156 -24.73 1.71 3.30
CA ASN A 156 -25.84 2.16 2.46
C ASN A 156 -26.55 0.92 1.87
N LEU A 157 -27.67 0.55 2.49
CA LEU A 157 -28.59 -0.51 2.05
C LEU A 157 -29.21 -0.18 0.69
#